data_AF-A0A9P5H7G0-F1
#
_entry.id   AF-A0A9P5H7G0-F1
#
_cell.length_a   1.000
_cell.length_b   1.000
_cell.length_c   1.000
_cell.angle_alpha   90.00
_cell.angle_beta   90.00
_cell.angle_gamma   90.00
#
_symmetry.space_group_name_H-M   'P 1'
#
loop_
_entity.id
_entity.type
_entity.pdbx_description
1 polymer ?
#
loop_
_entity_poly.entity_id
_entity_poly.type
_entity_poly.pdbx_seq_one_letter_code
_entity_poly.pdbx_strand_id
1 'polypeptide(L)'
;MPSKGGRAPSGPWGRLKPVEQDPLQSIGLPSKGDTRLLDFKTQEKYYTKIMERYMTFCTDAGERDELLRRFSSLEISTPGVSSATPSASSRGPSTATLQDPDNTKALSDVMMALRKLREGIVASKRADDFAIQAYLFCIRLSVLVKHPESYHPAILHLLRHILPLHPLTSIEVQEVVGYLILDTACRRRELADAFSIRHEYQIKDGKLDAALDALTHDNYILFQRVKNDVDRHRAKLLEWAEDDVRLHALKCFGRTYLSVDLGFLEMATDSKWKDLKEKDGVGWELDGERVVVRKVKARDNQVVELKTRGETFKVSKSVLTKHSEYFEGCLTGQFQEASKGVVQFGDDVDPRYLALYIGLAYSHSTIVPHTPPPPAESPESSAPKTPLRDFVEVYKLCDRFLSPVMASFIEKCIKTAIGDGHRALFRTEADEVIQKALMRDFADAYEALEPGHAEQNDLGAIMVTYFCDGVSFQAWMSCMEEIMDRPRFVGHVSRGFASKLAVLQGARLKRKELKGP
;
A
#
# COMPACT_ATOMS: atom_id res chain seq x y z
N MET A 1 -28.90 -90.69 -61.98
CA MET A 1 -28.71 -90.61 -60.51
C MET A 1 -27.60 -89.59 -60.23
N PRO A 2 -27.71 -88.60 -59.32
CA PRO A 2 -28.87 -88.04 -58.62
C PRO A 2 -28.98 -86.47 -58.67
N SER A 3 -30.12 -86.02 -58.14
CA SER A 3 -30.65 -84.72 -57.67
C SER A 3 -30.06 -83.34 -58.05
N LYS A 4 -30.95 -82.52 -58.64
CA LYS A 4 -31.00 -81.05 -58.51
C LYS A 4 -31.34 -80.68 -57.06
N GLY A 5 -30.41 -80.00 -56.37
CA GLY A 5 -30.66 -79.33 -55.09
C GLY A 5 -31.37 -78.00 -55.30
N GLY A 6 -32.53 -77.84 -54.66
CA GLY A 6 -33.31 -76.61 -54.66
C GLY A 6 -32.63 -75.49 -53.87
N ARG A 7 -32.62 -74.29 -54.46
CA ARG A 7 -32.36 -73.02 -53.75
C ARG A 7 -33.56 -72.71 -52.86
N ALA A 8 -33.34 -72.67 -51.54
CA ALA A 8 -34.23 -72.01 -50.60
C ALA A 8 -33.91 -70.49 -50.55
N PRO A 9 -34.93 -69.63 -50.34
CA PRO A 9 -34.81 -68.19 -50.47
C PRO A 9 -34.16 -67.53 -49.25
N SER A 10 -33.47 -66.42 -49.50
CA SER A 10 -32.94 -65.50 -48.50
C SER A 10 -34.07 -64.90 -47.64
N GLY A 11 -34.19 -65.38 -46.40
CA GLY A 11 -34.95 -64.77 -45.31
C GLY A 11 -34.05 -63.93 -44.39
N PRO A 12 -34.63 -63.05 -43.56
CA PRO A 12 -34.12 -61.70 -43.31
C PRO A 12 -33.15 -61.63 -42.13
N TRP A 13 -32.20 -60.71 -42.24
CA TRP A 13 -31.32 -60.25 -41.17
C TRP A 13 -32.11 -59.98 -39.87
N GLY A 14 -32.02 -60.92 -38.94
CA GLY A 14 -32.64 -60.84 -37.63
C GLY A 14 -31.98 -59.75 -36.79
N ARG A 15 -32.65 -58.60 -36.70
CA ARG A 15 -32.84 -57.79 -35.50
C ARG A 15 -31.54 -57.47 -34.71
N LEU A 16 -30.81 -56.46 -35.18
CA LEU A 16 -29.97 -55.66 -34.28
C LEU A 16 -30.84 -55.17 -33.12
N LYS A 17 -30.41 -55.41 -31.87
CA LYS A 17 -31.00 -54.76 -30.70
C LYS A 17 -31.11 -53.26 -30.99
N PRO A 18 -32.24 -52.58 -30.72
CA PRO A 18 -32.26 -51.13 -30.77
C PRO A 18 -31.10 -50.63 -29.92
N VAL A 19 -30.19 -49.86 -30.53
CA VAL A 19 -29.21 -49.11 -29.76
C VAL A 19 -30.06 -48.22 -28.85
N GLU A 20 -30.00 -48.43 -27.54
CA GLU A 20 -30.59 -47.50 -26.57
C GLU A 20 -29.83 -46.17 -26.71
N GLN A 21 -30.25 -45.37 -27.68
CA GLN A 21 -29.76 -44.03 -27.87
C GLN A 21 -30.28 -43.21 -26.70
N ASP A 22 -29.34 -42.62 -25.97
CA ASP A 22 -29.64 -41.71 -24.89
C ASP A 22 -30.60 -40.60 -25.39
N PRO A 23 -31.79 -40.44 -24.79
CA PRO A 23 -32.78 -39.46 -25.22
C PRO A 23 -32.22 -38.03 -25.25
N LEU A 24 -31.25 -37.67 -24.40
CA LEU A 24 -30.64 -36.32 -24.41
C LEU A 24 -29.64 -36.11 -25.54
N GLN A 25 -29.00 -37.18 -26.02
CA GLN A 25 -28.05 -37.16 -27.12
C GLN A 25 -28.73 -37.34 -28.48
N SER A 26 -29.91 -37.96 -28.52
CA SER A 26 -30.70 -38.22 -29.74
C SER A 26 -31.26 -36.97 -30.42
N ILE A 27 -31.37 -35.85 -29.69
CA ILE A 27 -31.87 -34.57 -30.20
C ILE A 27 -30.67 -33.69 -30.55
N GLY A 28 -30.64 -33.17 -31.78
CA GLY A 28 -29.61 -32.30 -32.31
C GLY A 28 -29.77 -30.84 -31.87
N LEU A 29 -28.83 -30.00 -32.31
CA LEU A 29 -28.92 -28.55 -32.10
C LEU A 29 -29.87 -27.93 -33.13
N PRO A 30 -30.80 -27.06 -32.72
CA PRO A 30 -31.63 -26.30 -33.65
C PRO A 30 -30.80 -25.46 -34.64
N SER A 31 -29.66 -24.92 -34.19
CA SER A 31 -28.69 -24.22 -35.04
C SER A 31 -28.07 -25.08 -36.15
N LYS A 32 -28.12 -26.41 -36.03
CA LYS A 32 -27.64 -27.37 -37.03
C LYS A 32 -28.77 -28.01 -37.85
N GLY A 33 -30.00 -27.47 -37.75
CA GLY A 33 -31.14 -27.88 -38.57
C GLY A 33 -32.10 -28.89 -37.94
N ASP A 34 -31.95 -29.25 -36.66
CA ASP A 34 -32.93 -30.10 -35.97
C ASP A 34 -34.15 -29.26 -35.52
N THR A 35 -35.32 -29.52 -36.09
CA THR A 35 -36.55 -28.77 -35.82
C THR A 35 -37.40 -29.35 -34.69
N ARG A 36 -36.99 -30.47 -34.07
CA ARG A 36 -37.79 -31.16 -33.04
C ARG A 36 -38.04 -30.34 -31.78
N LEU A 37 -37.08 -29.48 -31.40
CA LEU A 37 -37.21 -28.60 -30.23
C LEU A 37 -38.00 -27.31 -30.51
N LEU A 38 -38.62 -27.16 -31.69
CA LEU A 38 -39.55 -26.05 -31.96
C LEU A 38 -40.93 -26.29 -31.31
N ASP A 39 -41.30 -27.54 -31.06
CA ASP A 39 -42.58 -27.89 -30.43
C ASP A 39 -42.53 -27.75 -28.90
N PHE A 40 -43.51 -27.06 -28.33
CA PHE A 40 -43.55 -26.73 -26.90
C PHE A 40 -43.69 -27.96 -26.00
N LYS A 41 -44.49 -28.96 -26.42
CA LYS A 41 -44.64 -30.21 -25.65
C LYS A 41 -43.35 -31.03 -25.66
N THR A 42 -42.62 -30.98 -26.77
CA THR A 42 -41.33 -31.66 -26.90
C THR A 42 -40.27 -30.99 -26.03
N GLN A 43 -40.26 -29.66 -25.93
CA GLN A 43 -39.39 -28.93 -24.99
C GLN A 43 -39.66 -29.30 -23.53
N GLU A 44 -40.91 -29.38 -23.11
CA GLU A 44 -41.29 -29.74 -21.73
C GLU A 44 -40.83 -31.16 -21.39
N LYS A 45 -41.11 -32.13 -22.28
CA LYS A 45 -40.65 -33.51 -22.12
C LYS A 45 -39.12 -33.60 -22.07
N TYR A 46 -38.43 -32.82 -22.91
CA TYR A 46 -36.97 -32.77 -22.93
C TYR A 46 -36.41 -32.20 -21.62
N TYR A 47 -37.03 -31.13 -21.10
CA TYR A 47 -36.66 -30.56 -19.80
C TYR A 47 -36.88 -31.55 -18.65
N THR A 48 -37.98 -32.31 -18.64
CA THR A 48 -38.18 -33.38 -17.65
C THR A 48 -37.03 -34.40 -17.67
N LYS A 49 -36.55 -34.79 -18.85
CA LYS A 49 -35.40 -35.70 -18.98
C LYS A 49 -34.08 -35.09 -18.52
N ILE A 50 -33.88 -33.79 -18.74
CA ILE A 50 -32.73 -33.07 -18.19
C ILE A 50 -32.78 -33.09 -16.66
N MET A 51 -33.94 -32.78 -16.08
CA MET A 51 -34.14 -32.76 -14.63
C MET A 51 -33.97 -34.15 -14.01
N GLU A 52 -34.52 -35.21 -14.61
CA GLU A 52 -34.31 -36.59 -14.16
C GLU A 52 -32.81 -36.91 -14.07
N ARG A 53 -32.04 -36.62 -15.13
CA ARG A 53 -30.60 -36.88 -15.13
C ARG A 53 -29.83 -36.04 -14.12
N TYR A 54 -30.19 -34.76 -13.97
CA TYR A 54 -29.59 -33.90 -12.96
C TYR A 54 -29.87 -34.41 -11.54
N MET A 55 -31.10 -34.86 -11.26
CA MET A 55 -31.45 -35.41 -9.95
C MET A 55 -30.72 -36.73 -9.68
N THR A 56 -30.61 -37.63 -10.67
CA THR A 56 -29.77 -38.84 -10.56
C THR A 56 -28.33 -38.48 -10.22
N PHE A 57 -27.75 -37.50 -10.91
CA PHE A 57 -26.40 -37.01 -10.61
C PHE A 57 -26.27 -36.48 -9.17
N CYS A 58 -27.30 -35.78 -8.67
CA CYS A 58 -27.31 -35.28 -7.29
C CYS A 58 -27.43 -36.40 -6.25
N THR A 59 -28.25 -37.42 -6.53
CA THR A 59 -28.42 -38.59 -5.65
C THR A 59 -27.15 -39.46 -5.62
N ASP A 60 -26.48 -39.65 -6.76
CA ASP A 60 -25.23 -40.42 -6.87
C ASP A 60 -24.03 -39.75 -6.22
N ALA A 61 -24.12 -38.45 -5.91
CA ALA A 61 -23.10 -37.74 -5.13
C ALA A 61 -23.19 -38.05 -3.64
N GLY A 62 -24.37 -38.40 -3.12
CA GLY A 62 -24.63 -38.81 -1.73
C GLY A 62 -24.46 -37.71 -0.67
N GLU A 63 -23.36 -36.96 -0.75
CA GLU A 63 -22.97 -35.89 0.17
C GLU A 63 -22.79 -34.55 -0.55
N ARG A 64 -23.08 -33.47 0.20
CA ARG A 64 -23.07 -32.08 -0.29
C ARG A 64 -21.68 -31.61 -0.75
N ASP A 65 -20.63 -32.10 -0.10
CA ASP A 65 -19.25 -31.69 -0.37
C ASP A 65 -18.66 -32.43 -1.57
N GLU A 66 -19.05 -33.70 -1.75
CA GLU A 66 -18.70 -34.48 -2.95
C GLU A 66 -19.38 -33.91 -4.20
N LEU A 67 -20.63 -33.46 -4.09
CA LEU A 67 -21.32 -32.77 -5.19
C LEU A 67 -20.59 -31.48 -5.61
N LEU A 68 -20.10 -30.70 -4.65
CA LEU A 68 -19.29 -29.50 -4.93
C LEU A 68 -17.97 -29.86 -5.61
N ARG A 69 -17.27 -30.88 -5.12
CA ARG A 69 -16.03 -31.37 -5.72
C ARG A 69 -16.24 -31.79 -7.18
N ARG A 70 -17.37 -32.44 -7.48
CA ARG A 70 -17.75 -32.84 -8.85
C ARG A 70 -18.04 -31.63 -9.75
N PHE A 71 -18.70 -30.59 -9.24
CA PHE A 71 -18.89 -29.33 -9.99
C PHE A 71 -17.55 -28.66 -10.31
N SER A 72 -16.65 -28.53 -9.32
CA SER A 72 -15.32 -27.94 -9.50
C SER A 72 -14.42 -28.76 -10.45
N SER A 73 -14.60 -30.08 -10.54
CA SER A 73 -13.81 -30.93 -11.45
C SER A 73 -14.12 -30.67 -12.93
N LEU A 74 -15.33 -30.20 -13.23
CA LEU A 74 -15.74 -29.85 -14.60
C LEU A 74 -15.17 -28.49 -15.04
N GLU A 75 -14.92 -27.56 -14.10
CA GLU A 75 -14.24 -26.27 -14.38
C GLU A 75 -12.86 -26.49 -15.01
N ILE A 76 -12.15 -27.52 -14.55
CA ILE A 76 -10.77 -27.84 -14.97
C ILE A 76 -10.78 -28.54 -16.35
N SER A 77 -11.87 -29.23 -16.71
CA SER A 77 -12.00 -30.02 -17.94
C SER A 77 -12.67 -29.22 -19.06
N THR A 78 -12.19 -28.00 -19.32
CA THR A 78 -12.58 -27.27 -20.54
C THR A 78 -11.72 -27.76 -21.72
N PRO A 79 -12.32 -28.21 -22.84
CA PRO A 79 -11.55 -28.75 -23.97
C PRO A 79 -10.92 -27.59 -24.74
N GLY A 80 -9.66 -27.24 -24.42
CA GLY A 80 -8.95 -26.18 -25.13
C GLY A 80 -7.49 -25.94 -24.78
N VAL A 81 -6.97 -26.38 -23.62
CA VAL A 81 -5.55 -26.16 -23.28
C VAL A 81 -4.94 -27.43 -22.71
N SER A 82 -4.52 -28.33 -23.59
CA SER A 82 -3.57 -29.40 -23.22
C SER A 82 -2.15 -28.88 -23.42
N SER A 83 -1.52 -28.39 -22.36
CA SER A 83 -0.06 -28.29 -22.29
C SER A 83 0.46 -29.37 -21.34
N ALA A 84 1.10 -30.36 -21.93
CA ALA A 84 1.70 -31.50 -21.27
C ALA A 84 2.92 -31.10 -20.43
N THR A 85 3.00 -31.59 -19.19
CA THR A 85 4.26 -32.08 -18.59
C THR A 85 3.94 -33.08 -17.47
N PRO A 86 4.63 -34.24 -17.39
CA PRO A 86 4.42 -35.21 -16.32
C PRO A 86 5.43 -34.98 -15.18
N SER A 87 4.95 -34.83 -13.95
CA SER A 87 5.82 -34.88 -12.76
C SER A 87 5.21 -35.82 -11.73
N ALA A 88 6.04 -36.78 -11.33
CA ALA A 88 5.68 -37.95 -10.53
C ALA A 88 5.51 -37.66 -9.03
N SER A 89 4.42 -38.20 -8.49
CA SER A 89 4.14 -38.72 -7.14
C SER A 89 5.00 -38.31 -5.92
N SER A 90 4.32 -37.92 -4.84
CA SER A 90 4.57 -38.43 -3.48
C SER A 90 3.27 -38.58 -2.68
N ARG A 91 3.19 -39.68 -1.91
CA ARG A 91 2.00 -40.36 -1.36
C ARG A 91 1.51 -39.78 -0.01
N GLY A 92 0.18 -39.79 0.19
CA GLY A 92 -0.56 -39.66 1.46
C GLY A 92 -2.04 -40.06 1.24
N PRO A 93 -2.75 -40.65 2.22
CA PRO A 93 -3.71 -41.73 1.96
C PRO A 93 -5.17 -41.29 1.70
N SER A 94 -5.89 -42.19 1.01
CA SER A 94 -7.35 -42.21 0.75
C SER A 94 -7.86 -41.50 -0.51
N THR A 95 -7.17 -41.69 -1.63
CA THR A 95 -7.64 -41.46 -3.00
C THR A 95 -8.21 -42.75 -3.60
N ALA A 96 -9.33 -43.24 -3.07
CA ALA A 96 -10.02 -44.44 -3.58
C ALA A 96 -11.35 -44.16 -4.30
N THR A 97 -11.80 -42.90 -4.37
CA THR A 97 -12.81 -42.43 -5.33
C THR A 97 -12.12 -41.54 -6.37
N LEU A 98 -11.18 -42.17 -7.07
CA LEU A 98 -10.57 -41.64 -8.28
C LEU A 98 -11.67 -41.17 -9.23
N GLN A 99 -11.49 -39.94 -9.75
CA GLN A 99 -12.16 -39.34 -10.89
C GLN A 99 -12.96 -40.34 -11.73
N ASP A 100 -14.27 -40.44 -11.49
CA ASP A 100 -15.11 -41.27 -12.34
C ASP A 100 -15.42 -40.47 -13.62
N PRO A 101 -14.83 -40.81 -14.78
CA PRO A 101 -15.04 -40.06 -16.03
C PRO A 101 -16.52 -40.05 -16.43
N ASP A 102 -17.30 -41.02 -15.97
CA ASP A 102 -18.72 -41.11 -16.27
C ASP A 102 -19.55 -40.01 -15.57
N ASN A 103 -19.14 -39.55 -14.39
CA ASN A 103 -19.83 -38.49 -13.64
C ASN A 103 -19.59 -37.09 -14.23
N THR A 104 -18.37 -36.79 -14.67
CA THR A 104 -18.06 -35.52 -15.36
C THR A 104 -18.73 -35.46 -16.73
N LYS A 105 -18.80 -36.60 -17.42
CA LYS A 105 -19.53 -36.75 -18.68
C LYS A 105 -21.04 -36.54 -18.51
N ALA A 106 -21.66 -37.11 -17.47
CA ALA A 106 -23.08 -36.93 -17.19
C ALA A 106 -23.47 -35.45 -16.98
N LEU A 107 -22.64 -34.69 -16.25
CA LEU A 107 -22.88 -33.25 -16.05
C LEU A 107 -22.61 -32.44 -17.32
N SER A 108 -21.59 -32.78 -18.10
CA SER A 108 -21.34 -32.17 -19.41
C SER A 108 -22.50 -32.39 -20.38
N ASP A 109 -23.06 -33.61 -20.39
CA ASP A 109 -24.25 -33.96 -21.19
C ASP A 109 -25.48 -33.15 -20.76
N VAL A 110 -25.68 -32.92 -19.46
CA VAL A 110 -26.73 -32.05 -18.93
C VAL A 110 -26.54 -30.60 -19.38
N MET A 111 -25.31 -30.06 -19.32
CA MET A 111 -25.00 -28.71 -19.78
C MET A 111 -25.22 -28.55 -21.28
N MET A 112 -24.86 -29.55 -22.07
CA MET A 112 -25.11 -29.59 -23.51
C MET A 112 -26.61 -29.71 -23.85
N ALA A 113 -27.36 -30.52 -23.09
CA ALA A 113 -28.80 -30.63 -23.24
C ALA A 113 -29.50 -29.29 -22.90
N LEU A 114 -29.07 -28.61 -21.84
CA LEU A 114 -29.56 -27.26 -21.51
C LEU A 114 -29.25 -26.25 -22.61
N ARG A 115 -28.07 -26.32 -23.23
CA ARG A 115 -27.75 -25.49 -24.40
C ARG A 115 -28.74 -25.75 -25.55
N LYS A 116 -29.00 -27.02 -25.90
CA LYS A 116 -29.97 -27.39 -26.94
C LYS A 116 -31.38 -26.87 -26.62
N LEU A 117 -31.81 -27.01 -25.37
CA LEU A 117 -33.12 -26.52 -24.91
C LEU A 117 -33.22 -25.00 -25.04
N ARG A 118 -32.20 -24.23 -24.64
CA ARG A 118 -32.19 -22.77 -24.81
C ARG A 118 -32.26 -22.37 -26.28
N GLU A 119 -31.49 -23.02 -27.15
CA GLU A 119 -31.58 -22.76 -28.61
C GLU A 119 -32.99 -23.05 -29.15
N GLY A 120 -33.65 -24.11 -28.66
CA GLY A 120 -35.03 -24.43 -29.03
C GLY A 120 -36.06 -23.40 -28.56
N ILE A 121 -35.93 -22.91 -27.32
CA ILE A 121 -36.79 -21.85 -26.76
C ILE A 121 -36.62 -20.56 -27.56
N VAL A 122 -35.37 -20.17 -27.87
CA VAL A 122 -35.08 -18.97 -28.68
C VAL A 122 -35.65 -19.12 -30.10
N ALA A 123 -35.42 -20.26 -30.75
CA ALA A 123 -35.87 -20.51 -32.12
C ALA A 123 -37.41 -20.53 -32.22
N SER A 124 -38.08 -21.03 -31.19
CA SER A 124 -39.54 -21.05 -31.10
C SER A 124 -40.16 -19.74 -30.58
N LYS A 125 -39.33 -18.76 -30.19
CA LYS A 125 -39.74 -17.46 -29.61
C LYS A 125 -40.69 -17.61 -28.41
N ARG A 126 -40.51 -18.67 -27.62
CA ARG A 126 -41.36 -18.97 -26.46
C ARG A 126 -40.99 -18.06 -25.28
N ALA A 127 -41.99 -17.41 -24.71
CA ALA A 127 -41.86 -16.56 -23.52
C ALA A 127 -43.05 -16.81 -22.58
N ASP A 128 -42.92 -17.84 -21.75
CA ASP A 128 -43.91 -18.28 -20.76
C ASP A 128 -43.23 -18.72 -19.46
N ASP A 129 -44.03 -19.09 -18.45
CA ASP A 129 -43.53 -19.53 -17.13
C ASP A 129 -42.54 -20.70 -17.25
N PHE A 130 -42.77 -21.62 -18.18
CA PHE A 130 -41.85 -22.72 -18.46
C PHE A 130 -40.49 -22.21 -18.94
N ALA A 131 -40.47 -21.29 -19.91
CA ALA A 131 -39.23 -20.71 -20.41
C ALA A 131 -38.44 -20.03 -19.28
N ILE A 132 -39.12 -19.29 -18.39
CA ILE A 132 -38.48 -18.66 -17.23
C ILE A 132 -37.86 -19.71 -16.31
N GLN A 133 -38.62 -20.73 -15.92
CA GLN A 133 -38.11 -21.80 -15.04
C GLN A 133 -36.92 -22.54 -15.65
N ALA A 134 -36.99 -22.87 -16.94
CA ALA A 134 -35.89 -23.51 -17.65
C ALA A 134 -34.63 -22.63 -17.70
N TYR A 135 -34.78 -21.32 -17.92
CA TYR A 135 -33.66 -20.37 -17.91
C TYR A 135 -33.08 -20.15 -16.51
N LEU A 136 -33.91 -20.00 -15.49
CA LEU A 136 -33.45 -19.87 -14.10
C LEU A 136 -32.66 -21.09 -13.66
N PHE A 137 -33.16 -22.30 -13.96
CA PHE A 137 -32.43 -23.54 -13.69
C PHE A 137 -31.09 -23.58 -14.45
N CYS A 138 -31.10 -23.21 -15.74
CA CYS A 138 -29.90 -23.17 -16.55
C CYS A 138 -28.85 -22.18 -16.00
N ILE A 139 -29.27 -20.99 -15.59
CA ILE A 139 -28.40 -19.96 -14.98
C ILE A 139 -27.80 -20.49 -13.68
N ARG A 140 -28.63 -20.97 -12.75
CA ARG A 140 -28.19 -21.48 -11.44
C ARG A 140 -27.17 -22.61 -11.59
N LEU A 141 -27.44 -23.58 -12.46
CA LEU A 141 -26.52 -24.69 -12.71
C LEU A 141 -25.21 -24.22 -13.37
N SER A 142 -25.31 -23.35 -14.37
CA SER A 142 -24.15 -22.81 -15.07
C SER A 142 -23.25 -21.96 -14.16
N VAL A 143 -23.83 -21.25 -13.19
CA VAL A 143 -23.09 -20.50 -12.16
C VAL A 143 -22.37 -21.45 -11.21
N LEU A 144 -23.00 -22.55 -10.79
CA LEU A 144 -22.35 -23.55 -9.92
C LEU A 144 -21.15 -24.22 -10.60
N VAL A 145 -21.22 -24.41 -11.92
CA VAL A 145 -20.16 -24.96 -12.76
C VAL A 145 -19.15 -23.88 -13.20
N LYS A 146 -19.33 -22.61 -12.80
CA LYS A 146 -18.50 -21.45 -13.22
C LYS A 146 -18.28 -21.38 -14.73
N HIS A 147 -19.34 -21.63 -15.51
CA HIS A 147 -19.26 -21.61 -16.98
C HIS A 147 -19.87 -20.33 -17.59
N PRO A 148 -19.08 -19.24 -17.77
CA PRO A 148 -19.57 -17.92 -18.21
C PRO A 148 -20.26 -17.96 -19.57
N GLU A 149 -19.76 -18.76 -20.50
CA GLU A 149 -20.35 -18.94 -21.84
C GLU A 149 -21.78 -19.51 -21.79
N SER A 150 -22.17 -20.09 -20.65
CA SER A 150 -23.53 -20.61 -20.46
C SER A 150 -24.40 -19.63 -19.67
N TYR A 151 -24.01 -19.18 -18.48
CA TYR A 151 -24.92 -18.34 -17.69
C TYR A 151 -25.06 -16.92 -18.26
N HIS A 152 -23.98 -16.31 -18.76
CA HIS A 152 -24.01 -14.91 -19.18
C HIS A 152 -25.00 -14.64 -20.32
N PRO A 153 -24.98 -15.37 -21.47
CA PRO A 153 -25.97 -15.17 -22.51
C PRO A 153 -27.39 -15.56 -22.08
N ALA A 154 -27.54 -16.53 -21.17
CA ALA A 154 -28.84 -16.89 -20.63
C ALA A 154 -29.45 -15.77 -19.77
N ILE A 155 -28.64 -15.13 -18.91
CA ILE A 155 -29.04 -13.97 -18.11
C ILE A 155 -29.46 -12.81 -19.03
N LEU A 156 -28.63 -12.46 -20.01
CA LEU A 156 -28.93 -11.36 -20.93
C LEU A 156 -30.20 -11.61 -21.73
N HIS A 157 -30.43 -12.85 -22.20
CA HIS A 157 -31.65 -13.18 -22.92
C HIS A 157 -32.89 -13.10 -22.02
N LEU A 158 -32.80 -13.62 -20.80
CA LEU A 158 -33.89 -13.55 -19.82
C LEU A 158 -34.25 -12.08 -19.51
N LEU A 159 -33.26 -11.23 -19.27
CA LEU A 159 -33.48 -9.81 -18.92
C LEU A 159 -33.91 -8.93 -20.10
N ARG A 160 -33.39 -9.16 -21.32
CA ARG A 160 -33.66 -8.28 -22.48
C ARG A 160 -34.83 -8.72 -23.34
N HIS A 161 -35.14 -10.01 -23.39
CA HIS A 161 -36.16 -10.55 -24.30
C HIS A 161 -37.36 -11.16 -23.58
N ILE A 162 -37.16 -11.91 -22.50
CA ILE A 162 -38.26 -12.58 -21.80
C ILE A 162 -38.93 -11.63 -20.80
N LEU A 163 -38.16 -10.92 -19.97
CA LEU A 163 -38.67 -9.99 -18.95
C LEU A 163 -39.65 -8.92 -19.49
N PRO A 164 -39.42 -8.30 -20.68
CA PRO A 164 -40.38 -7.33 -21.23
C PRO A 164 -41.70 -7.97 -21.70
N LEU A 165 -41.69 -9.26 -22.04
CA LEU A 165 -42.86 -9.98 -22.54
C LEU A 165 -43.64 -10.66 -21.42
N HIS A 166 -42.94 -11.16 -20.41
CA HIS A 166 -43.51 -11.83 -19.25
C HIS A 166 -42.77 -11.38 -17.97
N PRO A 167 -43.44 -10.68 -17.05
CA PRO A 167 -42.78 -10.11 -15.88
C PRO A 167 -42.33 -11.20 -14.92
N LEU A 168 -41.06 -11.16 -14.51
CA LEU A 168 -40.52 -12.02 -13.45
C LEU A 168 -40.93 -11.47 -12.07
N THR A 169 -40.88 -12.32 -11.05
CA THR A 169 -41.04 -11.86 -9.67
C THR A 169 -39.85 -10.99 -9.25
N SER A 170 -40.08 -10.09 -8.29
CA SER A 170 -39.02 -9.22 -7.75
C SER A 170 -37.81 -10.01 -7.23
N ILE A 171 -38.06 -11.18 -6.62
CA ILE A 171 -37.01 -12.07 -6.09
C ILE A 171 -36.17 -12.67 -7.22
N GLU A 172 -36.80 -13.16 -8.29
CA GLU A 172 -36.08 -13.74 -9.43
C GLU A 172 -35.26 -12.69 -10.18
N VAL A 173 -35.78 -11.45 -10.31
CA VAL A 173 -35.02 -10.33 -10.89
C VAL A 173 -33.80 -10.00 -10.01
N GLN A 174 -33.98 -9.90 -8.69
CA GLN A 174 -32.88 -9.63 -7.76
C GLN A 174 -31.81 -10.71 -7.78
N GLU A 175 -32.20 -11.98 -7.89
CA GLU A 175 -31.29 -13.12 -8.00
C GLU A 175 -30.45 -13.04 -9.28
N VAL A 176 -31.12 -12.95 -10.44
CA VAL A 176 -30.48 -12.99 -11.76
C VAL A 176 -29.60 -11.76 -12.00
N VAL A 177 -30.10 -10.57 -11.65
CA VAL A 177 -29.33 -9.33 -11.76
C VAL A 177 -28.18 -9.33 -10.76
N GLY A 178 -28.37 -9.88 -9.54
CA GLY A 178 -27.29 -10.06 -8.57
C GLY A 178 -26.14 -10.91 -9.12
N TYR A 179 -26.44 -11.99 -9.85
CA TYR A 179 -25.41 -12.79 -10.52
C TYR A 179 -24.69 -12.01 -11.64
N LEU A 180 -25.42 -11.20 -12.41
CA LEU A 180 -24.82 -10.37 -13.46
C LEU A 180 -23.87 -9.31 -12.87
N ILE A 181 -24.28 -8.65 -11.79
CA ILE A 181 -23.48 -7.65 -11.09
C ILE A 181 -22.20 -8.29 -10.56
N LEU A 182 -22.30 -9.43 -9.87
CA LEU A 182 -21.13 -10.13 -9.33
C LEU A 182 -20.21 -10.68 -10.43
N ASP A 183 -20.74 -11.20 -11.54
CA ASP A 183 -19.92 -11.61 -12.68
C ASP A 183 -19.14 -10.43 -13.27
N THR A 184 -19.81 -9.28 -13.42
CA THR A 184 -19.19 -8.05 -13.97
C THR A 184 -18.11 -7.50 -13.02
N ALA A 185 -18.38 -7.51 -11.71
CA ALA A 185 -17.43 -7.05 -10.71
C ALA A 185 -16.24 -8.01 -10.54
N CYS A 186 -16.48 -9.32 -10.42
CA CYS A 186 -15.45 -10.29 -10.04
C CYS A 186 -14.66 -10.82 -11.24
N ARG A 187 -15.35 -11.23 -12.31
CA ARG A 187 -14.70 -11.87 -13.48
C ARG A 187 -14.25 -10.85 -14.51
N ARG A 188 -15.09 -9.86 -14.83
CA ARG A 188 -14.76 -8.82 -15.85
C ARG A 188 -13.93 -7.68 -15.28
N ARG A 189 -13.93 -7.51 -13.95
CA ARG A 189 -13.24 -6.41 -13.22
C ARG A 189 -13.76 -5.02 -13.58
N GLU A 190 -15.02 -4.93 -13.99
CA GLU A 190 -15.67 -3.69 -14.39
C GLU A 190 -16.59 -3.21 -13.27
N LEU A 191 -16.02 -2.64 -12.20
CA LEU A 191 -16.80 -2.18 -11.05
C LEU A 191 -17.79 -1.06 -11.42
N ALA A 192 -17.41 -0.15 -12.32
CA ALA A 192 -18.28 0.93 -12.77
C ALA A 192 -19.56 0.42 -13.45
N ASP A 193 -19.43 -0.60 -14.29
CA ASP A 193 -20.56 -1.23 -14.97
C ASP A 193 -21.42 -2.02 -13.99
N ALA A 194 -20.79 -2.68 -13.01
CA ALA A 194 -21.50 -3.35 -11.92
C ALA A 194 -22.39 -2.38 -11.12
N PHE A 195 -21.88 -1.20 -10.76
CA PHE A 195 -22.68 -0.15 -10.10
C PHE A 195 -23.76 0.44 -11.02
N SER A 196 -23.48 0.57 -12.31
CA SER A 196 -24.44 1.08 -13.29
C SER A 196 -25.63 0.14 -13.45
N ILE A 197 -25.38 -1.17 -13.59
CA ILE A 197 -26.42 -2.21 -13.64
C ILE A 197 -27.23 -2.22 -12.34
N ARG A 198 -26.56 -2.11 -11.18
CA ARG A 198 -27.24 -2.03 -9.88
C ARG A 198 -28.20 -0.84 -9.81
N HIS A 199 -27.79 0.31 -10.31
CA HIS A 199 -28.60 1.53 -10.34
C HIS A 199 -29.78 1.41 -11.31
N GLU A 200 -29.55 0.86 -12.50
CA GLU A 200 -30.57 0.65 -13.54
C GLU A 200 -31.74 -0.23 -13.03
N TYR A 201 -31.41 -1.34 -12.36
CA TYR A 201 -32.41 -2.29 -11.84
C TYR A 201 -32.87 -2.00 -10.40
N GLN A 202 -32.36 -0.94 -9.76
CA GLN A 202 -32.68 -0.51 -8.40
C GLN A 202 -32.63 -1.64 -7.34
N ILE A 203 -31.63 -2.51 -7.45
CA ILE A 203 -31.47 -3.66 -6.54
C ILE A 203 -31.11 -3.17 -5.14
N LYS A 204 -31.84 -3.64 -4.13
CA LYS A 204 -31.60 -3.36 -2.71
C LYS A 204 -31.23 -4.65 -1.99
N ASP A 205 -29.94 -4.93 -1.93
CA ASP A 205 -29.41 -6.12 -1.25
C ASP A 205 -28.14 -5.75 -0.49
N GLY A 206 -28.23 -5.73 0.85
CA GLY A 206 -27.11 -5.35 1.71
C GLY A 206 -25.90 -6.29 1.59
N LYS A 207 -26.10 -7.57 1.25
CA LYS A 207 -25.00 -8.52 1.07
C LYS A 207 -24.26 -8.27 -0.24
N LEU A 208 -25.00 -7.95 -1.30
CA LEU A 208 -24.41 -7.56 -2.58
C LEU A 208 -23.64 -6.24 -2.44
N ASP A 209 -24.20 -5.28 -1.70
CA ASP A 209 -23.56 -4.00 -1.43
C ASP A 209 -22.26 -4.18 -0.65
N ALA A 210 -22.25 -5.03 0.38
CA ALA A 210 -21.05 -5.35 1.13
C ALA A 210 -19.99 -6.07 0.27
N ALA A 211 -20.40 -6.91 -0.68
CA ALA A 211 -19.48 -7.55 -1.62
C ALA A 211 -18.83 -6.53 -2.57
N LEU A 212 -19.62 -5.61 -3.12
CA LEU A 212 -19.10 -4.53 -3.96
C LEU A 212 -18.18 -3.60 -3.18
N ASP A 213 -18.55 -3.24 -1.96
CA ASP A 213 -17.74 -2.40 -1.07
C ASP A 213 -16.39 -3.06 -0.71
N ALA A 214 -16.40 -4.37 -0.48
CA ALA A 214 -15.19 -5.13 -0.23
C ALA A 214 -14.25 -5.13 -1.45
N LEU A 215 -14.81 -5.24 -2.66
CA LEU A 215 -14.06 -5.21 -3.92
C LEU A 215 -13.55 -3.80 -4.25
N THR A 216 -14.30 -2.73 -3.97
CA THR A 216 -13.85 -1.35 -4.23
C THR A 216 -12.72 -0.90 -3.32
N HIS A 217 -12.70 -1.41 -2.09
CA HIS A 217 -11.70 -1.03 -1.08
C HIS A 217 -10.56 -2.05 -0.96
N ASP A 218 -10.52 -3.08 -1.82
CA ASP A 218 -9.59 -4.22 -1.71
C ASP A 218 -9.55 -4.83 -0.29
N ASN A 219 -10.70 -4.82 0.39
CA ASN A 219 -10.82 -5.23 1.79
C ASN A 219 -11.04 -6.74 1.88
N TYR A 220 -9.94 -7.49 1.99
CA TYR A 220 -9.97 -8.94 2.01
C TYR A 220 -10.74 -9.55 3.20
N ILE A 221 -10.66 -8.94 4.38
CA ILE A 221 -11.34 -9.45 5.59
C ILE A 221 -12.86 -9.33 5.42
N LEU A 222 -13.32 -8.18 4.93
CA LEU A 222 -14.74 -7.98 4.61
C LEU A 222 -15.17 -8.94 3.50
N PHE A 223 -14.35 -9.08 2.46
CA PHE A 223 -14.60 -9.98 1.34
C PHE A 223 -14.83 -11.43 1.78
N GLN A 224 -13.96 -11.97 2.65
CA GLN A 224 -14.11 -13.32 3.18
C GLN A 224 -15.37 -13.49 4.04
N ARG A 225 -15.65 -12.52 4.92
CA ARG A 225 -16.87 -12.55 5.74
C ARG A 225 -18.11 -12.58 4.86
N VAL A 226 -18.15 -11.73 3.83
CA VAL A 226 -19.28 -11.68 2.89
C VAL A 226 -19.37 -12.98 2.10
N LYS A 227 -18.25 -13.52 1.59
CA LYS A 227 -18.23 -14.81 0.87
C LYS A 227 -18.81 -15.96 1.71
N ASN A 228 -18.55 -15.98 3.02
CA ASN A 228 -19.07 -17.00 3.93
C ASN A 228 -20.55 -16.78 4.33
N ASP A 229 -21.07 -15.57 4.19
CA ASP A 229 -22.44 -15.21 4.54
C ASP A 229 -23.43 -15.22 3.36
N VAL A 230 -22.94 -15.09 2.11
CA VAL A 230 -23.79 -15.13 0.91
C VAL A 230 -24.24 -16.54 0.54
N ASP A 231 -25.27 -16.63 -0.30
CA ASP A 231 -25.70 -17.88 -0.89
C ASP A 231 -24.57 -18.51 -1.74
N ARG A 232 -24.65 -19.84 -1.87
CA ARG A 232 -23.64 -20.65 -2.56
C ARG A 232 -23.38 -20.17 -4.00
N HIS A 233 -24.41 -19.73 -4.71
CA HIS A 233 -24.25 -19.31 -6.11
C HIS A 233 -23.45 -18.02 -6.20
N ARG A 234 -23.73 -17.03 -5.33
CA ARG A 234 -22.94 -15.80 -5.23
C ARG A 234 -21.52 -16.06 -4.72
N ALA A 235 -21.34 -16.92 -3.72
CA ALA A 235 -20.01 -17.32 -3.24
C ALA A 235 -19.16 -17.87 -4.39
N LYS A 236 -19.76 -18.66 -5.28
CA LYS A 236 -19.10 -19.25 -6.44
C LYS A 236 -18.64 -18.21 -7.47
N LEU A 237 -19.36 -17.09 -7.60
CA LEU A 237 -18.96 -15.96 -8.43
C LEU A 237 -17.85 -15.13 -7.77
N LEU A 238 -17.90 -14.96 -6.44
CA LEU A 238 -16.86 -14.25 -5.68
C LEU A 238 -15.49 -14.94 -5.78
N GLU A 239 -15.44 -16.27 -5.88
CA GLU A 239 -14.18 -17.02 -6.07
C GLU A 239 -13.33 -16.51 -7.24
N TRP A 240 -13.91 -15.89 -8.27
CA TRP A 240 -13.14 -15.32 -9.40
C TRP A 240 -12.22 -14.16 -8.99
N ALA A 241 -12.58 -13.41 -7.96
CA ALA A 241 -11.81 -12.24 -7.48
C ALA A 241 -10.96 -12.56 -6.24
N GLU A 242 -11.13 -13.73 -5.64
CA GLU A 242 -10.52 -14.08 -4.37
C GLU A 242 -8.99 -14.07 -4.42
N ASP A 243 -8.40 -14.66 -5.46
CA ASP A 243 -6.94 -14.74 -5.60
C ASP A 243 -6.30 -13.36 -5.73
N ASP A 244 -6.96 -12.42 -6.41
CA ASP A 244 -6.45 -11.06 -6.59
C ASP A 244 -6.50 -10.24 -5.30
N VAL A 245 -7.64 -10.26 -4.60
CA VAL A 245 -7.81 -9.52 -3.35
C VAL A 245 -6.92 -10.12 -2.26
N ARG A 246 -6.77 -11.45 -2.23
CA ARG A 246 -5.81 -12.15 -1.34
C ARG A 246 -4.38 -11.73 -1.65
N LEU A 247 -3.99 -11.71 -2.93
CA LEU A 247 -2.65 -11.28 -3.35
C LEU A 247 -2.38 -9.81 -2.95
N HIS A 248 -3.37 -8.93 -3.09
CA HIS A 248 -3.25 -7.54 -2.64
C HIS A 248 -3.02 -7.46 -1.12
N ALA A 249 -3.80 -8.21 -0.34
CA ALA A 249 -3.63 -8.28 1.11
C ALA A 249 -2.22 -8.76 1.50
N LEU A 250 -1.71 -9.82 0.87
CA LEU A 250 -0.35 -10.32 1.11
C LEU A 250 0.73 -9.30 0.76
N LYS A 251 0.56 -8.53 -0.33
CA LYS A 251 1.47 -7.41 -0.66
C LYS A 251 1.44 -6.30 0.39
N CYS A 252 0.26 -5.99 0.93
CA CYS A 252 0.12 -5.03 2.03
C CYS A 252 0.83 -5.52 3.30
N PHE A 253 0.68 -6.79 3.68
CA PHE A 253 1.45 -7.41 4.76
C PHE A 253 2.96 -7.28 4.53
N GLY A 254 3.40 -7.58 3.31
CA GLY A 254 4.78 -7.44 2.86
C GLY A 254 5.37 -6.03 3.00
N ARG A 255 4.55 -4.98 2.93
CA ARG A 255 5.00 -3.58 3.02
C ARG A 255 4.87 -2.97 4.42
N THR A 256 3.90 -3.42 5.19
CA THR A 256 3.57 -2.79 6.48
C THR A 256 4.37 -3.40 7.62
N TYR A 257 4.55 -4.72 7.63
CA TYR A 257 5.11 -5.42 8.80
C TYR A 257 6.57 -5.86 8.60
N LEU A 258 7.33 -5.92 9.69
CA LEU A 258 8.66 -6.55 9.73
C LEU A 258 8.53 -8.01 10.19
N SER A 259 7.77 -8.23 11.26
CA SER A 259 7.31 -9.54 11.72
C SER A 259 5.83 -9.49 12.10
N VAL A 260 5.15 -10.61 11.96
CA VAL A 260 3.73 -10.79 12.26
C VAL A 260 3.53 -12.08 13.03
N ASP A 261 2.57 -12.13 13.94
CA ASP A 261 2.16 -13.36 14.61
C ASP A 261 1.51 -14.33 13.62
N LEU A 262 1.84 -15.63 13.71
CA LEU A 262 1.33 -16.63 12.79
C LEU A 262 -0.21 -16.74 12.86
N GLY A 263 -0.79 -16.74 14.06
CA GLY A 263 -2.23 -16.85 14.24
C GLY A 263 -2.99 -15.67 13.65
N PHE A 264 -2.46 -14.46 13.81
CA PHE A 264 -3.03 -13.27 13.16
C PHE A 264 -2.93 -13.34 11.63
N LEU A 265 -1.80 -13.79 11.09
CA LEU A 265 -1.62 -13.92 9.64
C LEU A 265 -2.59 -14.93 9.04
N GLU A 266 -2.70 -16.12 9.64
CA GLU A 266 -3.61 -17.16 9.16
C GLU A 266 -5.07 -16.72 9.27
N MET A 267 -5.46 -16.03 10.35
CA MET A 267 -6.80 -15.46 10.51
C MET A 267 -7.09 -14.37 9.45
N ALA A 268 -6.15 -13.47 9.19
CA ALA A 268 -6.34 -12.37 8.25
C ALA A 268 -6.30 -12.81 6.79
N THR A 269 -5.73 -13.98 6.50
CA THR A 269 -5.57 -14.52 5.13
C THR A 269 -6.45 -15.75 4.84
N ASP A 270 -7.18 -16.27 5.83
CA ASP A 270 -7.91 -17.57 5.82
C ASP A 270 -7.11 -18.69 5.16
N SER A 271 -5.80 -18.68 5.36
CA SER A 271 -4.87 -19.59 4.70
C SER A 271 -3.84 -20.06 5.71
N LYS A 272 -3.58 -21.38 5.72
CA LYS A 272 -2.54 -21.95 6.57
C LYS A 272 -1.16 -21.57 6.04
N TRP A 273 -0.17 -21.53 6.92
CA TRP A 273 1.22 -21.24 6.56
C TRP A 273 1.76 -22.07 5.38
N LYS A 274 1.41 -23.36 5.36
CA LYS A 274 1.81 -24.28 4.27
C LYS A 274 1.26 -23.82 2.92
N ASP A 275 -0.02 -23.46 2.89
CA ASP A 275 -0.69 -22.98 1.67
C ASP A 275 -0.11 -21.63 1.21
N LEU A 276 0.16 -20.70 2.13
CA LEU A 276 0.77 -19.41 1.81
C LEU A 276 2.16 -19.57 1.15
N LYS A 277 2.95 -20.55 1.60
CA LYS A 277 4.29 -20.80 1.07
C LYS A 277 4.27 -21.55 -0.26
N GLU A 278 3.41 -22.57 -0.38
CA GLU A 278 3.36 -23.43 -1.56
C GLU A 278 2.53 -22.84 -2.71
N LYS A 279 1.37 -22.24 -2.40
CA LYS A 279 0.44 -21.71 -3.42
C LYS A 279 0.69 -20.25 -3.74
N ASP A 280 0.84 -19.41 -2.71
CA ASP A 280 1.02 -17.96 -2.91
C ASP A 280 2.51 -17.56 -3.04
N GLY A 281 3.44 -18.49 -2.77
CA GLY A 281 4.87 -18.29 -3.00
C GLY A 281 5.49 -17.20 -2.12
N VAL A 282 4.98 -16.98 -0.91
CA VAL A 282 5.48 -15.91 -0.02
C VAL A 282 6.93 -16.21 0.40
N GLY A 283 7.84 -15.27 0.12
CA GLY A 283 9.27 -15.37 0.48
C GLY A 283 9.56 -15.12 1.96
N TRP A 284 8.63 -15.41 2.85
CA TRP A 284 8.71 -15.12 4.28
C TRP A 284 9.24 -16.33 5.06
N GLU A 285 9.85 -16.07 6.21
CA GLU A 285 10.42 -17.11 7.08
C GLU A 285 9.59 -17.27 8.35
N LEU A 286 9.45 -18.50 8.83
CA LEU A 286 8.79 -18.79 10.11
C LEU A 286 9.85 -18.93 11.20
N ASP A 287 9.73 -18.12 12.25
CA ASP A 287 10.55 -18.13 13.45
C ASP A 287 9.67 -18.44 14.66
N GLY A 288 9.53 -19.73 14.97
CA GLY A 288 8.61 -20.21 16.00
C GLY A 288 7.15 -19.87 15.69
N GLU A 289 6.54 -19.04 16.53
CA GLU A 289 5.16 -18.55 16.38
C GLU A 289 5.05 -17.25 15.56
N ARG A 290 6.18 -16.70 15.07
CA ARG A 290 6.20 -15.43 14.34
C ARG A 290 6.70 -15.62 12.92
N VAL A 291 6.06 -14.94 11.98
CA VAL A 291 6.47 -14.86 10.58
C VAL A 291 7.31 -13.61 10.38
N VAL A 292 8.57 -13.78 9.96
CA VAL A 292 9.46 -12.70 9.54
C VAL A 292 9.18 -12.37 8.09
N VAL A 293 8.42 -11.29 7.89
CA VAL A 293 7.96 -10.80 6.58
C VAL A 293 9.07 -10.00 5.89
N ARG A 294 9.82 -9.20 6.65
CA ARG A 294 10.97 -8.44 6.17
C ARG A 294 12.07 -8.44 7.22
N LYS A 295 13.26 -8.87 6.82
CA LYS A 295 14.48 -8.56 7.57
C LYS A 295 14.82 -7.11 7.29
N VAL A 296 15.02 -6.31 8.34
CA VAL A 296 15.60 -4.97 8.17
C VAL A 296 16.95 -5.19 7.52
N LYS A 297 17.11 -4.82 6.24
CA LYS A 297 18.44 -4.67 5.65
C LYS A 297 19.16 -3.71 6.57
N ALA A 298 20.18 -4.18 7.27
CA ALA A 298 21.08 -3.32 8.01
C ALA A 298 21.61 -2.30 6.99
N ARG A 299 21.03 -1.09 6.97
CA ARG A 299 21.67 0.05 6.33
C ARG A 299 22.89 0.30 7.16
N ASP A 300 24.02 -0.22 6.70
CA ASP A 300 25.40 0.13 7.02
C ASP A 300 25.51 0.94 8.33
N ASN A 301 25.18 0.31 9.47
CA ASN A 301 25.26 0.94 10.77
C ASN A 301 26.72 0.90 11.24
N GLN A 302 27.61 1.26 10.33
CA GLN A 302 29.03 1.37 10.56
C GLN A 302 29.21 2.58 11.49
N VAL A 303 29.69 2.31 12.69
CA VAL A 303 30.06 3.34 13.65
C VAL A 303 31.40 3.90 13.22
N VAL A 304 31.48 5.23 13.10
CA VAL A 304 32.68 5.98 12.78
C VAL A 304 33.20 6.65 14.05
N GLU A 305 34.50 6.60 14.27
CA GLU A 305 35.18 7.28 15.37
C GLU A 305 35.73 8.64 14.91
N LEU A 306 35.29 9.71 15.55
CA LEU A 306 35.84 11.06 15.36
C LEU A 306 36.78 11.38 16.52
N LYS A 307 38.05 11.67 16.23
CA LYS A 307 39.08 11.96 17.24
C LYS A 307 39.51 13.41 17.18
N THR A 308 39.43 14.14 18.28
CA THR A 308 39.91 15.53 18.42
C THR A 308 40.52 15.76 19.80
N ARG A 309 41.69 16.40 19.87
CA ARG A 309 42.39 16.81 21.11
C ARG A 309 42.36 15.77 22.26
N GLY A 310 42.45 14.48 21.93
CA GLY A 310 42.44 13.37 22.89
C GLY A 310 41.06 12.79 23.24
N GLU A 311 39.96 13.41 22.79
CA GLU A 311 38.60 12.89 22.90
C GLU A 311 38.19 12.07 21.67
N THR A 312 37.34 11.08 21.87
CA THR A 312 36.82 10.20 20.80
C THR A 312 35.30 10.15 20.85
N PHE A 313 34.65 10.53 19.76
CA PHE A 313 33.20 10.46 19.59
C PHE A 313 32.84 9.31 18.65
N LYS A 314 31.82 8.53 19.01
CA LYS A 314 31.31 7.42 18.19
C LYS A 314 29.97 7.81 17.58
N VAL A 315 29.92 7.87 16.26
CA VAL A 315 28.75 8.39 15.52
C VAL A 315 28.39 7.44 14.39
N SER A 316 27.09 7.30 14.10
CA SER A 316 26.61 6.51 12.97
C SER A 316 27.03 7.16 11.65
N LYS A 317 27.67 6.40 10.74
CA LYS A 317 28.04 6.88 9.39
C LYS A 317 26.87 7.54 8.66
N SER A 318 25.70 6.92 8.72
CA SER A 318 24.47 7.42 8.09
C SER A 318 24.03 8.80 8.58
N VAL A 319 24.38 9.20 9.80
CA VAL A 319 24.06 10.51 10.37
C VAL A 319 25.05 11.55 9.86
N LEU A 320 26.34 11.21 9.80
CA LEU A 320 27.38 12.10 9.32
C LEU A 320 27.26 12.37 7.82
N THR A 321 27.02 11.34 7.00
CA THR A 321 27.00 11.51 5.53
C THR A 321 25.70 12.07 4.98
N LYS A 322 24.62 12.19 5.77
CA LYS A 322 23.31 12.62 5.27
C LYS A 322 23.27 14.11 4.91
N HIS A 323 23.99 14.93 5.67
CA HIS A 323 23.90 16.39 5.60
C HIS A 323 25.27 17.08 5.54
N SER A 324 26.35 16.33 5.26
CA SER A 324 27.72 16.84 5.16
C SER A 324 28.43 16.20 3.98
N GLU A 325 28.79 17.05 3.01
CA GLU A 325 29.55 16.61 1.82
C GLU A 325 30.99 16.23 2.20
N TYR A 326 31.55 16.87 3.23
CA TYR A 326 32.87 16.52 3.76
C TYR A 326 32.91 15.07 4.26
N PHE A 327 31.96 14.69 5.12
CA PHE A 327 31.92 13.33 5.65
C PHE A 327 31.51 12.30 4.59
N GLU A 328 30.66 12.66 3.63
CA GLU A 328 30.38 11.81 2.48
C GLU A 328 31.67 11.53 1.69
N GLY A 329 32.43 12.55 1.32
CA GLY A 329 33.71 12.38 0.61
C GLY A 329 34.76 11.60 1.41
N CYS A 330 34.86 11.83 2.72
CA CYS A 330 35.83 11.12 3.57
C CYS A 330 35.46 9.65 3.84
N LEU A 331 34.16 9.33 3.97
CA LEU A 331 33.67 8.02 4.39
C LEU A 331 33.14 7.15 3.24
N THR A 332 33.09 7.70 2.02
CA THR A 332 32.73 6.97 0.80
C THR A 332 33.87 7.10 -0.22
N GLY A 333 34.64 6.03 -0.43
CA GLY A 333 35.75 6.04 -1.40
C GLY A 333 36.98 5.26 -0.97
N GLN A 334 38.13 5.61 -1.58
CA GLN A 334 39.43 4.94 -1.39
C GLN A 334 40.29 5.57 -0.28
N PHE A 335 39.73 6.51 0.50
CA PHE A 335 40.46 7.20 1.56
C PHE A 335 40.71 6.28 2.77
N GLN A 336 41.80 6.55 3.51
CA GLN A 336 42.17 5.71 4.66
C GLN A 336 41.09 5.75 5.75
N GLU A 337 40.41 6.89 5.88
CA GLU A 337 39.32 7.17 6.78
C GLU A 337 38.11 6.27 6.50
N ALA A 338 37.78 6.04 5.22
CA ALA A 338 36.71 5.12 4.81
C ALA A 338 37.05 3.65 5.14
N SER A 339 38.33 3.27 5.03
CA SER A 339 38.78 1.91 5.34
C SER A 339 38.89 1.62 6.83
N LYS A 340 39.32 2.61 7.63
CA LYS A 340 39.54 2.48 9.07
C LYS A 340 38.29 2.83 9.89
N GLY A 341 37.37 3.61 9.32
CA GLY A 341 36.21 4.15 10.05
C GLY A 341 36.61 5.15 11.14
N VAL A 342 37.76 5.82 10.99
CA VAL A 342 38.29 6.78 11.96
C VAL A 342 38.65 8.07 11.23
N VAL A 343 38.12 9.21 11.68
CA VAL A 343 38.48 10.55 11.22
C VAL A 343 39.18 11.28 12.35
N GLN A 344 40.39 11.77 12.10
CA GLN A 344 41.19 12.50 13.09
C GLN A 344 41.28 13.97 12.70
N PHE A 345 40.83 14.85 13.60
CA PHE A 345 40.94 16.29 13.46
C PHE A 345 42.22 16.79 14.14
N GLY A 346 42.76 17.89 13.61
CA GLY A 346 43.91 18.57 14.20
C GLY A 346 43.50 19.51 15.34
N ASP A 347 44.29 20.54 15.56
CA ASP A 347 44.00 21.57 16.57
C ASP A 347 42.90 22.56 16.15
N ASP A 348 42.33 22.40 14.94
CA ASP A 348 41.32 23.27 14.34
C ASP A 348 39.89 23.06 14.88
N VAL A 349 39.61 21.90 15.49
CA VAL A 349 38.26 21.54 15.97
C VAL A 349 38.25 21.36 17.48
N ASP A 350 37.47 22.15 18.20
CA ASP A 350 37.29 21.97 19.65
C ASP A 350 36.30 20.82 19.96
N PRO A 351 36.62 19.89 20.89
CA PRO A 351 35.74 18.79 21.27
C PRO A 351 34.35 19.24 21.73
N ARG A 352 34.25 20.37 22.46
CA ARG A 352 32.96 20.88 22.97
C ARG A 352 32.03 21.24 21.81
N TYR A 353 32.54 21.96 20.82
CA TYR A 353 31.74 22.41 19.67
C TYR A 353 31.46 21.26 18.71
N LEU A 354 32.39 20.30 18.58
CA LEU A 354 32.15 19.08 17.83
C LEU A 354 31.00 18.27 18.41
N ALA A 355 30.90 18.15 19.73
CA ALA A 355 29.78 17.47 20.39
C ALA A 355 28.44 18.14 20.08
N LEU A 356 28.38 19.48 20.08
CA LEU A 356 27.18 20.24 19.72
C LEU A 356 26.80 20.04 18.24
N TYR A 357 27.79 20.05 17.33
CA TYR A 357 27.59 19.75 15.92
C TYR A 357 27.04 18.34 15.70
N ILE A 358 27.58 17.33 16.40
CA ILE A 358 27.08 15.95 16.35
C ILE A 358 25.63 15.88 16.84
N GLY A 359 25.31 16.55 17.96
CA GLY A 359 23.94 16.66 18.46
C GLY A 359 22.98 17.24 17.43
N LEU A 360 23.40 18.29 16.71
CA LEU A 360 22.65 18.88 15.61
C LEU A 360 22.49 17.91 14.42
N ALA A 361 23.54 17.17 14.06
CA ALA A 361 23.46 16.19 12.97
C ALA A 361 22.46 15.05 13.29
N TYR A 362 22.45 14.58 14.54
CA TYR A 362 21.46 13.60 15.01
C TYR A 362 20.05 14.17 14.96
N SER A 363 19.84 15.40 15.40
CA SER A 363 18.51 16.02 15.36
C SER A 363 18.02 16.14 13.90
N HIS A 364 18.85 16.60 12.96
CA HIS A 364 18.55 16.68 11.52
C HIS A 364 18.37 15.31 10.84
N SER A 365 18.79 14.23 11.50
CA SER A 365 18.57 12.87 11.00
C SER A 365 17.20 12.30 11.39
N THR A 366 16.50 12.93 12.35
CA THR A 366 15.14 12.55 12.75
C THR A 366 14.08 13.01 11.74
N ILE A 367 12.84 12.51 11.89
CA ILE A 367 11.71 12.78 10.96
C ILE A 367 11.10 14.18 11.20
N VAL A 368 11.42 14.84 12.31
CA VAL A 368 10.79 16.10 12.71
C VAL A 368 11.39 17.28 11.93
N PRO A 369 10.58 18.15 11.30
CA PRO A 369 11.07 19.36 10.67
C PRO A 369 11.70 20.30 11.69
N HIS A 370 12.95 20.72 11.46
CA HIS A 370 13.62 21.71 12.31
C HIS A 370 13.08 23.10 12.02
N THR A 371 12.48 23.69 13.04
CA THR A 371 12.02 25.08 13.00
C THR A 371 12.90 25.88 13.96
N PRO A 372 13.53 27.00 13.53
CA PRO A 372 14.31 27.83 14.43
C PRO A 372 13.40 28.34 15.57
N PRO A 373 13.96 28.56 16.76
CA PRO A 373 13.18 29.02 17.91
C PRO A 373 12.49 30.35 17.57
N PRO A 374 11.20 30.52 17.93
CA PRO A 374 10.54 31.80 17.77
C PRO A 374 11.19 32.86 18.67
N PRO A 375 11.24 34.15 18.24
CA PRO A 375 11.73 35.23 19.09
C PRO A 375 10.96 35.28 20.42
N ALA A 376 11.67 35.39 21.55
CA ALA A 376 11.03 35.40 22.85
C ALA A 376 10.23 36.70 23.08
N GLU A 377 9.01 36.60 23.64
CA GLU A 377 8.21 37.78 24.00
C GLU A 377 8.88 38.61 25.12
N SER A 378 9.43 37.91 26.12
CA SER A 378 10.16 38.47 27.27
C SER A 378 11.54 37.80 27.41
N PRO A 379 12.54 38.19 26.60
CA PRO A 379 13.88 37.60 26.65
C PRO A 379 14.60 37.81 28.00
N GLU A 380 14.28 38.87 28.73
CA GLU A 380 14.83 39.22 30.04
C GLU A 380 14.46 38.25 31.17
N SER A 381 13.35 37.53 31.06
CA SER A 381 12.85 36.60 32.10
C SER A 381 13.07 35.12 31.74
N SER A 382 13.83 34.85 30.68
CA SER A 382 14.05 33.50 30.18
C SER A 382 15.14 32.75 30.96
N ALA A 383 15.03 31.43 31.05
CA ALA A 383 16.06 30.54 31.60
C ALA A 383 17.43 30.75 30.92
N PRO A 384 18.56 30.36 31.57
CA PRO A 384 19.89 30.51 30.99
C PRO A 384 19.95 29.92 29.57
N LYS A 385 20.15 30.82 28.59
CA LYS A 385 20.18 30.47 27.16
C LYS A 385 21.54 29.86 26.80
N THR A 386 21.55 29.05 25.74
CA THR A 386 22.80 28.64 25.09
C THR A 386 23.59 29.90 24.69
N PRO A 387 24.88 30.02 25.09
CA PRO A 387 25.70 31.17 24.76
C PRO A 387 25.74 31.44 23.26
N LEU A 388 25.73 32.71 22.85
CA LEU A 388 25.76 33.10 21.44
C LEU A 388 27.03 32.59 20.75
N ARG A 389 28.14 32.53 21.49
CA ARG A 389 29.41 31.95 21.02
C ARG A 389 29.27 30.49 20.60
N ASP A 390 28.50 29.68 21.33
CA ASP A 390 28.33 28.26 21.01
C ASP A 390 27.64 28.09 19.65
N PHE A 391 26.67 28.95 19.31
CA PHE A 391 26.06 28.96 17.98
C PHE A 391 27.04 29.37 16.88
N VAL A 392 27.86 30.40 17.11
CA VAL A 392 28.86 30.85 16.13
C VAL A 392 29.91 29.77 15.84
N GLU A 393 30.40 29.07 16.86
CA GLU A 393 31.39 28.01 16.68
C GLU A 393 30.79 26.79 15.96
N VAL A 394 29.53 26.44 16.24
CA VAL A 394 28.82 25.40 15.48
C VAL A 394 28.56 25.83 14.03
N TYR A 395 28.27 27.11 13.78
CA TYR A 395 28.13 27.64 12.41
C TYR A 395 29.42 27.49 11.61
N LYS A 396 30.57 27.84 12.21
CA LYS A 396 31.90 27.62 11.61
C LYS A 396 32.18 26.14 11.31
N LEU A 397 31.77 25.24 12.21
CA LEU A 397 31.87 23.80 11.97
C LEU A 397 30.97 23.32 10.83
N CYS A 398 29.78 23.92 10.65
CA CYS A 398 28.91 23.61 9.52
C CYS A 398 29.58 24.00 8.18
N ASP A 399 30.25 25.16 8.12
CA ASP A 399 31.01 25.56 6.94
C ASP A 399 32.23 24.63 6.71
N ARG A 400 32.98 24.33 7.78
CA ARG A 400 34.15 23.44 7.74
C ARG A 400 33.82 22.01 7.29
N PHE A 401 32.62 21.52 7.63
CA PHE A 401 32.12 20.20 7.25
C PHE A 401 31.20 20.23 6.02
N LEU A 402 31.09 21.36 5.31
CA LEU A 402 30.27 21.49 4.10
C LEU A 402 28.82 21.01 4.33
N SER A 403 28.19 21.58 5.34
CA SER A 403 26.83 21.24 5.81
C SER A 403 25.87 22.42 5.64
N PRO A 404 25.53 22.82 4.39
CA PRO A 404 24.84 24.09 4.12
C PRO A 404 23.44 24.17 4.74
N VAL A 405 22.72 23.03 4.82
CA VAL A 405 21.39 22.98 5.43
C VAL A 405 21.47 23.28 6.93
N MET A 406 22.43 22.68 7.63
CA MET A 406 22.66 22.92 9.05
C MET A 406 23.20 24.34 9.31
N ALA A 407 24.10 24.85 8.45
CA ALA A 407 24.60 26.23 8.51
C ALA A 407 23.45 27.24 8.43
N SER A 408 22.54 27.09 7.46
CA SER A 408 21.38 27.98 7.30
C SER A 408 20.42 27.96 8.49
N PHE A 409 20.30 26.82 9.17
CA PHE A 409 19.50 26.70 10.39
C PHE A 409 20.16 27.41 11.56
N ILE A 410 21.45 27.21 11.76
CA ILE A 410 22.20 27.85 12.84
C ILE A 410 22.29 29.36 12.64
N GLU A 411 22.46 29.84 11.40
CA GLU A 411 22.42 31.27 11.09
C GLU A 411 21.10 31.92 11.54
N LYS A 412 19.96 31.26 11.32
CA LYS A 412 18.65 31.73 11.81
C LYS A 412 18.59 31.72 13.34
N CYS A 413 19.13 30.70 14.00
CA CYS A 413 19.23 30.66 15.45
C CYS A 413 20.07 31.81 16.01
N ILE A 414 21.19 32.15 15.35
CA ILE A 414 22.04 33.28 15.72
C ILE A 414 21.27 34.60 15.56
N LYS A 415 20.56 34.80 14.43
CA LYS A 415 19.75 36.01 14.20
C LYS A 415 18.66 36.19 15.27
N THR A 416 17.94 35.12 15.61
CA THR A 416 16.97 35.15 16.71
C THR A 416 17.64 35.50 18.04
N ALA A 417 18.79 34.89 18.34
CA ALA A 417 19.52 35.15 19.59
C ALA A 417 20.05 36.59 19.68
N ILE A 418 20.52 37.17 18.56
CA ILE A 418 20.91 38.59 18.47
C ILE A 418 19.70 39.49 18.77
N GLY A 419 18.55 39.22 18.15
CA GLY A 419 17.33 39.99 18.37
C GLY A 419 16.86 39.93 19.83
N ASP A 420 16.84 38.72 20.41
CA ASP A 420 16.50 38.50 21.82
C ASP A 420 17.47 39.20 22.77
N GLY A 421 18.78 39.08 22.53
CA GLY A 421 19.83 39.71 23.33
C GLY A 421 19.76 41.24 23.25
N HIS A 422 19.47 41.79 22.07
CA HIS A 422 19.23 43.22 21.89
C HIS A 422 18.03 43.72 22.72
N ARG A 423 16.89 43.03 22.64
CA ARG A 423 15.68 43.42 23.39
C ARG A 423 15.90 43.31 24.90
N ALA A 424 16.63 42.27 25.35
CA ALA A 424 17.03 42.16 26.74
C ALA A 424 17.93 43.33 27.17
N LEU A 425 18.99 43.65 26.40
CA LEU A 425 19.86 44.81 26.66
C LEU A 425 19.08 46.13 26.70
N PHE A 426 18.08 46.30 25.82
CA PHE A 426 17.28 47.52 25.77
C PHE A 426 16.40 47.68 27.01
N ARG A 427 15.75 46.60 27.46
CA ARG A 427 14.76 46.59 28.56
C ARG A 427 15.38 46.55 29.95
N THR A 428 16.58 46.01 30.12
CA THR A 428 17.24 45.85 31.43
C THR A 428 18.32 46.89 31.72
N GLU A 429 18.15 48.15 31.29
CA GLU A 429 19.17 49.20 31.46
C GLU A 429 19.62 49.40 32.92
N ALA A 430 18.72 49.22 33.88
CA ALA A 430 19.00 49.42 35.30
C ALA A 430 19.68 48.21 35.99
N ASP A 431 19.75 47.05 35.32
CA ASP A 431 20.32 45.83 35.90
C ASP A 431 21.75 45.59 35.37
N GLU A 432 22.73 46.01 36.16
CA GLU A 432 24.14 45.89 35.78
C GLU A 432 24.59 44.43 35.58
N VAL A 433 24.02 43.47 36.31
CA VAL A 433 24.44 42.06 36.23
C VAL A 433 24.00 41.47 34.90
N ILE A 434 22.75 41.71 34.50
CA ILE A 434 22.22 41.24 33.22
C ILE A 434 22.90 41.95 32.06
N GLN A 435 23.14 43.26 32.15
CA GLN A 435 23.88 44.02 31.13
C GLN A 435 25.27 43.43 30.92
N LYS A 436 26.05 43.22 31.98
CA LYS A 436 27.40 42.64 31.90
C LYS A 436 27.40 41.26 31.25
N ALA A 437 26.48 40.38 31.65
CA ALA A 437 26.37 39.04 31.09
C ALA A 437 26.06 39.07 29.58
N LEU A 438 25.10 39.89 29.15
CA LEU A 438 24.73 40.03 27.74
C LEU A 438 25.85 40.68 26.92
N MET A 439 26.52 41.72 27.45
CA MET A 439 27.66 42.36 26.78
C MET A 439 28.80 41.37 26.55
N ARG A 440 29.10 40.53 27.55
CA ARG A 440 30.10 39.48 27.44
C ARG A 440 29.72 38.43 26.40
N ASP A 441 28.45 38.02 26.34
CA ASP A 441 27.98 37.04 25.36
C ASP A 441 28.09 37.57 23.91
N PHE A 442 27.71 38.83 23.66
CA PHE A 442 27.93 39.49 22.37
C PHE A 442 29.42 39.62 22.01
N ALA A 443 30.25 39.99 22.98
CA ALA A 443 31.69 40.13 22.76
C ALA A 443 32.35 38.79 22.45
N ASP A 444 32.01 37.75 23.21
CA ASP A 444 32.53 36.38 23.03
C ASP A 444 32.10 35.78 21.70
N ALA A 445 30.87 36.05 21.24
CA ALA A 445 30.39 35.63 19.93
C ALA A 445 31.09 36.36 18.78
N TYR A 446 31.27 37.68 18.90
CA TYR A 446 31.95 38.47 17.86
C TYR A 446 33.43 38.08 17.74
N GLU A 447 34.10 37.84 18.87
CA GLU A 447 35.49 37.37 18.87
C GLU A 447 35.66 35.94 18.36
N ALA A 448 34.59 35.14 18.26
CA ALA A 448 34.65 33.82 17.65
C ALA A 448 34.61 33.86 16.11
N LEU A 449 34.12 34.96 15.51
CA LEU A 449 34.00 35.14 14.05
C LEU A 449 35.37 35.28 13.38
N GLU A 450 35.51 34.69 12.20
CA GLU A 450 36.75 34.68 11.43
C GLU A 450 36.91 35.94 10.57
N PRO A 451 38.01 36.69 10.71
CA PRO A 451 38.26 37.88 9.89
C PRO A 451 38.57 37.45 8.45
N GLY A 452 37.66 37.74 7.52
CA GLY A 452 37.85 37.49 6.08
C GLY A 452 36.78 36.64 5.41
N HIS A 453 35.89 36.02 6.19
CA HIS A 453 34.73 35.30 5.65
C HIS A 453 33.56 36.27 5.45
N ALA A 454 33.08 36.44 4.22
CA ALA A 454 32.08 37.45 3.88
C ALA A 454 30.79 37.32 4.71
N GLU A 455 30.22 36.11 4.79
CA GLU A 455 28.96 35.87 5.52
C GLU A 455 29.11 36.09 7.04
N GLN A 456 30.29 35.79 7.60
CA GLN A 456 30.57 36.00 9.03
C GLN A 456 30.82 37.49 9.32
N ASN A 457 31.40 38.23 8.38
CA ASN A 457 31.55 39.68 8.49
C ASN A 457 30.18 40.37 8.50
N ASP A 458 29.24 39.93 7.65
CA ASP A 458 27.87 40.45 7.62
C ASP A 458 27.16 40.17 8.95
N LEU A 459 27.30 38.95 9.48
CA LEU A 459 26.76 38.57 10.78
C LEU A 459 27.36 39.42 11.91
N GLY A 460 28.67 39.67 11.88
CA GLY A 460 29.35 40.58 12.81
C GLY A 460 28.84 42.01 12.72
N ALA A 461 28.58 42.52 11.52
CA ALA A 461 28.00 43.85 11.32
C ALA A 461 26.58 43.95 11.90
N ILE A 462 25.76 42.90 11.74
CA ILE A 462 24.43 42.80 12.37
C ILE A 462 24.57 42.79 13.90
N MET A 463 25.47 41.98 14.47
CA MET A 463 25.73 41.93 15.92
C MET A 463 26.07 43.31 16.48
N VAL A 464 27.01 44.03 15.86
CA VAL A 464 27.43 45.36 16.31
C VAL A 464 26.30 46.37 16.19
N THR A 465 25.52 46.33 15.11
CA THR A 465 24.39 47.25 14.89
C THR A 465 23.33 47.08 15.98
N TYR A 466 22.87 45.84 16.20
CA TYR A 466 21.88 45.51 17.21
C TYR A 466 22.41 45.81 18.62
N PHE A 467 23.66 45.48 18.91
CA PHE A 467 24.28 45.82 20.19
C PHE A 467 24.26 47.33 20.44
N CYS A 468 24.77 48.14 19.50
CA CYS A 468 24.83 49.59 19.63
C CYS A 468 23.45 50.28 19.69
N ASP A 469 22.36 49.66 19.22
CA ASP A 469 21.00 50.20 19.36
C ASP A 469 20.32 49.79 20.68
N GLY A 470 20.77 48.69 21.29
CA GLY A 470 20.20 48.15 22.54
C GLY A 470 20.86 48.70 23.80
N VAL A 471 22.19 48.70 23.85
CA VAL A 471 22.95 49.11 25.04
C VAL A 471 22.91 50.63 25.24
N SER A 472 22.76 51.08 26.49
CA SER A 472 22.88 52.51 26.80
C SER A 472 24.33 52.94 26.92
N PHE A 473 24.63 54.18 26.52
CA PHE A 473 25.99 54.70 26.60
C PHE A 473 26.52 54.72 28.05
N GLN A 474 25.63 54.92 29.04
CA GLN A 474 25.98 54.86 30.45
C GLN A 474 26.33 53.44 30.88
N ALA A 475 25.50 52.44 30.53
CA ALA A 475 25.78 51.03 30.82
C ALA A 475 27.07 50.55 30.12
N TRP A 476 27.31 50.98 28.88
CA TRP A 476 28.55 50.73 28.16
C TRP A 476 29.76 51.25 28.92
N MET A 477 29.78 52.52 29.31
CA MET A 477 30.91 53.11 30.03
C MET A 477 31.17 52.43 31.39
N SER A 478 30.14 51.99 32.09
CA SER A 478 30.28 51.32 33.39
C SER A 478 30.76 49.86 33.27
N CYS A 479 30.50 49.18 32.16
CA CYS A 479 30.77 47.74 32.00
C CYS A 479 31.89 47.40 31.01
N MET A 480 32.36 48.38 30.22
CA MET A 480 33.36 48.20 29.16
C MET A 480 34.69 47.63 29.64
N GLU A 481 35.12 47.93 30.87
CA GLU A 481 36.39 47.45 31.42
C GLU A 481 36.48 45.91 31.48
N GLU A 482 35.34 45.22 31.67
CA GLU A 482 35.29 43.77 31.80
C GLU A 482 35.44 43.01 30.47
N ILE A 483 35.29 43.70 29.34
CA ILE A 483 35.38 43.11 27.99
C ILE A 483 36.59 43.64 27.20
N MET A 484 37.51 44.34 27.85
CA MET A 484 38.72 44.88 27.22
C MET A 484 39.65 43.82 26.61
N ASP A 485 39.54 42.57 27.08
CA ASP A 485 40.22 41.40 26.53
C ASP A 485 39.62 40.92 25.18
N ARG A 486 38.53 41.54 24.71
CA ARG A 486 37.93 41.35 23.37
C ARG A 486 38.11 42.61 22.48
N PRO A 487 39.33 42.86 21.98
CA PRO A 487 39.69 44.14 21.36
C PRO A 487 38.98 44.39 20.02
N ARG A 488 38.63 43.36 19.25
CA ARG A 488 37.94 43.53 17.95
C ARG A 488 36.52 44.03 18.20
N PHE A 489 35.80 43.39 19.12
CA PHE A 489 34.44 43.81 19.44
C PHE A 489 34.41 45.25 19.97
N VAL A 490 35.29 45.58 20.92
CA VAL A 490 35.40 46.93 21.51
C VAL A 490 35.69 47.98 20.43
N GLY A 491 36.63 47.72 19.52
CA GLY A 491 36.96 48.64 18.43
C GLY A 491 35.79 48.91 17.49
N HIS A 492 35.05 47.86 17.10
CA HIS A 492 33.90 47.99 16.21
C HIS A 492 32.70 48.66 16.87
N VAL A 493 32.41 48.36 18.13
CA VAL A 493 31.34 49.05 18.90
C VAL A 493 31.67 50.53 19.07
N SER A 494 32.93 50.86 19.37
CA SER A 494 33.38 52.25 19.54
C SER A 494 33.23 53.04 18.23
N ARG A 495 33.58 52.43 17.09
CA ARG A 495 33.31 52.98 15.75
C ARG A 495 31.81 53.12 15.47
N GLY A 496 30.99 52.17 15.91
CA GLY A 496 29.53 52.22 15.82
C GLY A 496 28.95 53.42 16.55
N PHE A 497 29.35 53.66 17.81
CA PHE A 497 28.94 54.82 18.58
C PHE A 497 29.44 56.14 17.97
N ALA A 498 30.70 56.20 17.52
CA ALA A 498 31.24 57.38 16.86
C ALA A 498 30.47 57.74 15.57
N SER A 499 30.11 56.73 14.79
CA SER A 499 29.30 56.90 13.57
C SER A 499 27.90 57.43 13.89
N LYS A 500 27.25 56.92 14.94
CA LYS A 500 25.95 57.43 15.40
C LYS A 500 26.02 58.86 15.91
N LEU A 501 27.09 59.22 16.63
CA LEU A 501 27.32 60.58 17.11
C LEU A 501 27.47 61.57 15.93
N ALA A 502 28.21 61.19 14.89
CA ALA A 502 28.40 62.01 13.69
C ALA A 502 27.09 62.30 12.94
N VAL A 503 26.16 61.34 12.93
CA VAL A 503 24.84 61.49 12.30
C VAL A 503 23.91 62.43 13.11
N LEU A 504 24.13 62.58 14.42
CA LEU A 504 23.18 63.24 15.30
C LEU A 504 23.36 64.76 15.48
N GLN A 505 24.39 65.40 14.93
CA GLN A 505 24.61 66.87 14.91
C GLN A 505 24.00 67.67 16.11
N GLY A 506 24.21 67.21 17.35
CA GLY A 506 23.73 67.88 18.57
C GLY A 506 22.44 67.34 19.21
N ALA A 507 21.81 66.29 18.67
CA ALA A 507 20.69 65.59 19.30
C ALA A 507 21.16 64.46 20.24
N ARG A 508 20.36 64.14 21.28
CA ARG A 508 20.61 63.01 22.19
C ARG A 508 20.58 61.69 21.42
N LEU A 509 21.55 60.79 21.68
CA LEU A 509 21.49 59.40 21.21
C LEU A 509 20.21 58.75 21.74
N LYS A 510 19.25 58.50 20.84
CA LYS A 510 18.04 57.74 21.16
C LYS A 510 18.27 56.28 20.80
N ARG A 511 18.18 55.41 21.81
CA ARG A 511 18.13 53.94 21.63
C ARG A 511 16.86 53.56 20.86
N LYS A 512 16.89 52.45 20.13
CA LYS A 512 15.75 51.93 19.38
C LYS A 512 15.62 50.44 19.64
N GLU A 513 14.42 50.00 20.01
CA GLU A 513 14.12 48.59 20.14
C GLU A 513 13.82 47.98 18.77
N LEU A 514 14.61 46.99 18.36
CA LEU A 514 14.51 46.26 17.10
C LEU A 514 13.86 44.88 17.35
N LYS A 515 12.94 44.47 16.48
CA LYS A 515 12.19 43.21 16.64
C LYS A 515 13.00 41.96 16.31
N GLY A 516 14.00 42.06 15.44
CA GLY A 516 14.91 40.96 15.05
C GLY A 516 15.51 41.21 13.65
N PRO A 517 16.70 40.69 13.35
CA PRO A 517 17.33 40.80 12.03
C PRO A 517 16.82 39.77 11.02
#